data_AF-A0A349CS42-F1
#
_entry.id   AF-A0A349CS42-F1
#
_cell.length_a   1.000
_cell.length_b   1.000
_cell.length_c   1.000
_cell.angle_alpha   90.00
_cell.angle_beta   90.00
_cell.angle_gamma   90.00
#
_symmetry.space_group_name_H-M   'P 1'
#
loop_
_entity.id
_entity.type
_entity.pdbx_description
1 polymer ?
#
loop_
_entity_poly.entity_id
_entity_poly.type
_entity_poly.pdbx_seq_one_letter_code
_entity_poly.pdbx_strand_id
1 'polypeptide(L)'
;RIQVEHTVTEEVTDVDLVQSQMRIASGQSLDDLGLAQDRIHLRGAALQCRITTEDPTQGFRPDTGKITTYRSPGGAGIRLDGGTTAAGAQISPHFDSMLSKLTCRGRDFGAAVLRARRALAEFRIRGVSTNIPFLQAVLDDSSFIAGDISTSFIDERPELLKGRESKDRGTKILNWLVDTTVNKPHGSNPVTVEPRQKLPEIDLGSAAPAGSRQRLQELGPEGFARALRAQTALGVTDTTFRDAHQSLLATRVRTKDLLAVAPYVARMTPQLLSVEAWGGATYDVALRFLSEDPWERLEKLRTSLPNVAIQMLLRGRNTVGYTPYPTEVT
;
A
#
# COMPACT_ATOMS: atom_id res chain seq x y z
N ARG A 1 12.39 36.60 -23.53
CA ARG A 1 11.11 36.09 -22.99
C ARG A 1 11.42 35.24 -21.75
N ILE A 2 10.51 35.15 -20.79
CA ILE A 2 10.71 34.28 -19.63
C ILE A 2 10.62 32.80 -20.01
N GLN A 3 11.28 31.94 -19.24
CA GLN A 3 11.25 30.48 -19.41
C GLN A 3 10.42 29.83 -18.29
N VAL A 4 10.00 28.58 -18.50
CA VAL A 4 9.15 27.85 -17.53
C VAL A 4 9.90 27.60 -16.22
N GLU A 5 11.20 27.38 -16.35
CA GLU A 5 12.20 27.08 -15.33
C GLU A 5 12.71 28.30 -14.55
N HIS A 6 12.25 29.52 -14.84
CA HIS A 6 12.71 30.73 -14.13
C HIS A 6 12.57 30.63 -12.60
N THR A 7 11.60 29.85 -12.12
CA THR A 7 11.34 29.68 -10.68
C THR A 7 12.53 29.10 -9.92
N VAL A 8 13.40 28.27 -10.53
CA VAL A 8 14.59 27.77 -9.84
C VAL A 8 15.60 28.89 -9.59
N THR A 9 15.72 29.83 -10.53
CA THR A 9 16.57 31.01 -10.40
C THR A 9 16.04 31.92 -9.31
N GLU A 10 14.74 32.22 -9.31
CA GLU A 10 14.12 33.06 -8.27
C GLU A 10 14.34 32.48 -6.87
N GLU A 11 14.22 31.17 -6.69
CA GLU A 11 14.40 30.50 -5.40
C GLU A 11 15.84 30.59 -4.84
N VAL A 12 16.85 30.67 -5.72
CA VAL A 12 18.27 30.72 -5.30
C VAL A 12 18.85 32.13 -5.29
N THR A 13 18.27 33.09 -6.02
CA THR A 13 18.75 34.48 -6.05
C THR A 13 17.90 35.43 -5.22
N ASP A 14 16.66 35.04 -4.86
CA ASP A 14 15.68 35.91 -4.19
C ASP A 14 15.24 37.11 -5.06
N VAL A 15 15.41 37.00 -6.39
CA VAL A 15 14.99 38.01 -7.37
C VAL A 15 13.71 37.56 -8.04
N ASP A 16 12.62 38.34 -7.89
CA ASP A 16 11.38 38.14 -8.64
C ASP A 16 11.58 38.60 -10.10
N LEU A 17 11.74 37.64 -11.00
CA LEU A 17 12.07 37.89 -12.40
C LEU A 17 10.86 38.43 -13.17
N VAL A 18 9.64 37.98 -12.84
CA VAL A 18 8.42 38.46 -13.49
C VAL A 18 8.15 39.91 -13.11
N GLN A 19 8.27 40.26 -11.83
CA GLN A 19 8.14 41.64 -11.37
C GLN A 19 9.23 42.53 -11.97
N SER A 20 10.48 42.04 -12.02
CA SER A 20 11.59 42.76 -12.64
C SER A 20 11.31 43.06 -14.11
N GLN A 21 10.77 42.10 -14.87
CA GLN A 21 10.35 42.33 -16.26
C GLN A 21 9.32 43.45 -16.39
N MET A 22 8.30 43.49 -15.52
CA MET A 22 7.27 44.53 -15.55
C MET A 22 7.83 45.92 -15.21
N ARG A 23 8.74 45.99 -14.23
CA ARG A 23 9.36 47.26 -13.82
C ARG A 23 10.31 47.80 -14.88
N ILE A 24 11.10 46.94 -15.52
CA ILE A 24 11.96 47.31 -16.65
C ILE A 24 11.10 47.79 -17.82
N ALA A 25 10.01 47.10 -18.14
CA ALA A 25 9.07 47.53 -19.17
C ALA A 25 8.41 48.89 -18.84
N SER A 26 8.33 49.25 -17.55
CA SER A 26 7.84 50.54 -17.07
C SER A 26 8.91 51.64 -17.02
N GLY A 27 10.13 51.36 -17.51
CA GLY A 27 11.22 52.33 -17.64
C GLY A 27 12.24 52.34 -16.50
N GLN A 28 12.15 51.44 -15.51
CA GLN A 28 13.20 51.30 -14.48
C GLN A 28 14.44 50.60 -15.05
N SER A 29 15.62 51.04 -14.62
CA SER A 29 16.90 50.37 -14.91
C SER A 29 17.15 49.21 -13.93
N LEU A 30 18.16 48.37 -14.21
CA LEU A 30 18.59 47.33 -13.26
C LEU A 30 19.14 47.94 -11.96
N ASP A 31 19.78 49.11 -12.04
CA ASP A 31 20.30 49.83 -10.88
C ASP A 31 19.16 50.33 -9.99
N ASP A 32 18.06 50.84 -10.57
CA ASP A 32 16.84 51.23 -9.83
C ASP A 32 16.22 50.04 -9.07
N LEU A 33 16.38 48.83 -9.61
CA LEU A 33 15.94 47.58 -8.99
C LEU A 33 16.96 47.02 -7.97
N GLY A 34 18.14 47.65 -7.84
CA GLY A 34 19.23 47.17 -6.99
C GLY A 34 19.90 45.89 -7.51
N LEU A 35 19.70 45.54 -8.78
CA LEU A 35 20.22 44.32 -9.41
C LEU A 35 21.61 44.56 -10.01
N ALA A 36 22.62 44.58 -9.13
CA ALA A 36 24.03 44.65 -9.51
C ALA A 36 24.73 43.29 -9.31
N GLN A 37 25.69 42.97 -10.18
CA GLN A 37 26.34 41.65 -10.22
C GLN A 37 27.03 41.27 -8.90
N ASP A 38 27.58 42.24 -8.18
CA ASP A 38 28.25 42.08 -6.89
C ASP A 38 27.28 41.84 -5.72
N ARG A 39 25.99 42.14 -5.89
CA ARG A 39 24.93 41.96 -4.87
C ARG A 39 24.13 40.67 -5.06
N ILE A 40 24.25 40.01 -6.21
CA ILE A 40 23.54 38.76 -6.51
C ILE A 40 24.36 37.59 -5.96
N HIS A 41 23.76 36.86 -5.02
CA HIS A 41 24.38 35.70 -4.40
C HIS A 41 23.47 34.49 -4.49
N LEU A 42 24.06 33.33 -4.80
CA LEU A 42 23.35 32.06 -4.79
C LEU A 42 23.14 31.59 -3.36
N ARG A 43 21.89 31.23 -3.05
CA ARG A 43 21.47 30.70 -1.75
C ARG A 43 21.02 29.25 -1.89
N GLY A 44 21.93 28.33 -1.62
CA GLY A 44 21.66 26.89 -1.67
C GLY A 44 21.40 26.40 -3.10
N ALA A 45 20.41 25.53 -3.26
CA ALA A 45 20.04 24.96 -4.55
C ALA A 45 18.52 24.83 -4.69
N ALA A 46 18.03 24.83 -5.93
CA ALA A 46 16.64 24.56 -6.24
C ALA A 46 16.53 23.61 -7.44
N LEU A 47 15.44 22.86 -7.49
CA LEU A 47 15.09 22.01 -8.63
C LEU A 47 13.60 22.16 -8.92
N GLN A 48 13.22 21.96 -10.19
CA GLN A 48 11.83 22.00 -10.63
C GLN A 48 11.43 20.65 -11.23
N CYS A 49 10.25 20.16 -10.83
CA CYS A 49 9.55 19.07 -11.50
C CYS A 49 8.26 19.61 -12.13
N ARG A 50 8.02 19.31 -13.40
CA ARG A 50 6.73 19.60 -14.06
C ARG A 50 5.82 18.39 -13.90
N ILE A 51 4.73 18.57 -13.17
CA ILE A 51 3.68 17.56 -13.02
C ILE A 51 2.75 17.68 -14.23
N THR A 52 2.64 16.62 -15.01
CA THR A 52 1.82 16.56 -16.23
C THR A 52 0.79 15.43 -16.14
N THR A 53 -0.18 15.40 -17.06
CA THR A 53 -1.10 14.25 -17.24
C THR A 53 -0.53 13.13 -18.10
N GLU A 54 0.76 13.17 -18.44
CA GLU A 54 1.38 12.16 -19.29
C GLU A 54 1.53 10.83 -18.54
N ASP A 55 1.16 9.75 -19.20
CA ASP A 55 1.32 8.39 -18.67
C ASP A 55 2.65 7.77 -19.16
N PRO A 56 3.67 7.61 -18.29
CA PRO A 56 4.96 7.05 -18.68
C PRO A 56 4.85 5.61 -19.20
N THR A 57 3.84 4.86 -18.77
CA THR A 57 3.63 3.46 -19.20
C THR A 57 3.02 3.35 -20.60
N GLN A 58 2.47 4.47 -21.12
CA GLN A 58 1.90 4.58 -22.45
C GLN A 58 2.69 5.55 -23.33
N GLY A 59 4.01 5.58 -23.17
CA GLY A 59 4.89 6.43 -23.98
C GLY A 59 4.65 7.92 -23.78
N PHE A 60 4.35 8.34 -22.54
CA PHE A 60 4.06 9.72 -22.16
C PHE A 60 2.87 10.35 -22.89
N ARG A 61 1.90 9.54 -23.30
CA ARG A 61 0.65 10.05 -23.86
C ARG A 61 -0.08 10.90 -22.80
N PRO A 62 -0.48 12.15 -23.11
CA PRO A 62 -1.30 12.95 -22.21
C PRO A 62 -2.66 12.32 -21.98
N ASP A 63 -3.01 12.12 -20.71
CA ASP A 63 -4.35 11.73 -20.31
C ASP A 63 -5.28 12.94 -20.22
N THR A 64 -6.57 12.69 -20.45
CA THR A 64 -7.63 13.70 -20.44
C THR A 64 -8.77 13.22 -19.57
N GLY A 65 -9.48 14.14 -18.93
CA GLY A 65 -10.54 13.75 -18.04
C GLY A 65 -10.79 14.76 -16.94
N LYS A 66 -11.64 14.37 -16.00
CA LYS A 66 -12.00 15.19 -14.86
C LYS A 66 -11.08 14.84 -13.69
N ILE A 67 -10.41 15.84 -13.13
CA ILE A 67 -9.68 15.68 -11.87
C ILE A 67 -10.72 15.45 -10.76
N THR A 68 -10.76 14.26 -10.17
CA THR A 68 -11.69 13.92 -9.09
C THR A 68 -11.12 14.27 -7.71
N THR A 69 -9.81 14.31 -7.58
CA THR A 69 -9.13 14.77 -6.37
C THR A 69 -7.81 15.43 -6.75
N TYR A 70 -7.55 16.59 -6.15
CA TYR A 70 -6.25 17.24 -6.19
C TYR A 70 -5.87 17.68 -4.78
N ARG A 71 -4.76 17.16 -4.27
CA ARG A 71 -4.11 17.65 -3.07
C ARG A 71 -2.64 17.85 -3.38
N SER A 72 -2.18 19.07 -3.19
CA SER A 72 -0.79 19.44 -3.40
C SER A 72 0.00 19.40 -2.08
N PRO A 73 1.31 19.17 -2.14
CA PRO A 73 2.19 19.27 -0.99
C PRO A 73 2.34 20.73 -0.53
N GLY A 74 2.98 20.90 0.62
CA GLY A 74 3.37 22.22 1.12
C GLY A 74 4.57 22.14 2.06
N GLY A 75 4.75 23.21 2.86
CA GLY A 75 5.82 23.30 3.85
C GLY A 75 7.08 24.03 3.35
N ALA A 76 8.06 24.14 4.22
CA ALA A 76 9.25 24.95 3.99
C ALA A 76 10.06 24.48 2.76
N GLY A 77 10.41 25.42 1.89
CA GLY A 77 11.20 25.16 0.68
C GLY A 77 10.40 24.50 -0.45
N ILE A 78 9.07 24.56 -0.41
CA ILE A 78 8.19 24.11 -1.49
C ILE A 78 7.46 25.30 -2.08
N ARG A 79 7.61 25.46 -3.39
CA ARG A 79 6.87 26.40 -4.21
C ARG A 79 6.06 25.63 -5.24
N LEU A 80 4.81 26.05 -5.43
CA LEU A 80 3.89 25.49 -6.39
C LEU A 80 3.34 26.58 -7.29
N ASP A 81 3.51 26.39 -8.59
CA ASP A 81 2.92 27.23 -9.62
C ASP A 81 1.96 26.33 -10.41
N GLY A 82 0.67 26.35 -10.03
CA GLY A 82 -0.37 25.52 -10.62
C GLY A 82 -1.09 26.20 -11.79
N GLY A 83 -1.49 25.40 -12.79
CA GLY A 83 -2.49 25.78 -13.78
C GLY A 83 -3.90 25.33 -13.34
N THR A 84 -4.62 24.69 -14.25
CA THR A 84 -5.97 24.15 -14.03
C THR A 84 -5.93 22.89 -13.14
N THR A 85 -5.84 23.09 -11.82
CA THR A 85 -5.53 22.02 -10.85
C THR A 85 -6.61 21.83 -9.78
N ALA A 86 -7.80 22.39 -9.96
CA ALA A 86 -8.88 22.23 -8.99
C ALA A 86 -9.59 20.87 -9.10
N ALA A 87 -10.06 20.33 -7.98
CA ALA A 87 -11.00 19.21 -8.02
C ALA A 87 -12.26 19.61 -8.79
N GLY A 88 -12.66 18.76 -9.73
CA GLY A 88 -13.75 19.00 -10.65
C GLY A 88 -13.33 19.60 -11.99
N ALA A 89 -12.07 20.06 -12.13
CA ALA A 89 -11.59 20.63 -13.38
C ALA A 89 -11.46 19.57 -14.49
N GLN A 90 -11.76 19.99 -15.72
CA GLN A 90 -11.65 19.16 -16.91
C GLN A 90 -10.35 19.44 -17.63
N ILE A 91 -9.52 18.41 -17.83
CA ILE A 91 -8.32 18.46 -18.65
C ILE A 91 -8.71 18.17 -20.10
N SER A 92 -8.40 19.13 -20.97
CA SER A 92 -8.66 19.09 -22.41
C SER A 92 -7.43 18.57 -23.16
N PRO A 93 -7.61 17.84 -24.28
CA PRO A 93 -6.50 17.43 -25.14
C PRO A 93 -5.89 18.58 -25.96
N HIS A 94 -6.46 19.79 -25.94
CA HIS A 94 -6.08 20.86 -26.85
C HIS A 94 -4.88 21.71 -26.40
N PHE A 95 -4.43 21.54 -25.17
CA PHE A 95 -3.33 22.33 -24.58
C PHE A 95 -2.25 21.41 -24.01
N ASP A 96 -1.15 22.02 -23.53
CA ASP A 96 -0.12 21.33 -22.77
C ASP A 96 -0.73 20.57 -21.59
N SER A 97 -0.20 19.38 -21.32
CA SER A 97 -0.63 18.44 -20.27
C SER A 97 -0.18 18.86 -18.87
N MET A 98 0.53 19.99 -18.74
CA MET A 98 1.03 20.51 -17.48
C MET A 98 -0.09 20.85 -16.50
N LEU A 99 -0.03 20.20 -15.33
CA LEU A 99 -0.88 20.48 -14.18
C LEU A 99 -0.25 21.54 -13.27
N SER A 100 0.95 21.26 -12.77
CA SER A 100 1.63 22.14 -11.80
C SER A 100 3.14 22.02 -11.91
N LYS A 101 3.84 23.12 -11.62
CA LYS A 101 5.30 23.13 -11.43
C LYS A 101 5.57 23.04 -9.94
N LEU A 102 6.31 22.02 -9.53
CA LEU A 102 6.82 21.84 -8.19
C LEU A 102 8.28 22.32 -8.17
N THR A 103 8.55 23.43 -7.49
CA THR A 103 9.92 23.88 -7.25
C THR A 103 10.28 23.63 -5.79
N CYS A 104 11.41 22.95 -5.58
CA CYS A 104 11.90 22.61 -4.26
C CYS A 104 13.28 23.25 -4.06
N ARG A 105 13.43 24.01 -2.98
CA ARG A 105 14.66 24.67 -2.57
C ARG A 105 15.27 23.95 -1.38
N GLY A 106 16.59 23.95 -1.29
CA GLY A 106 17.38 23.36 -0.19
C GLY A 106 18.62 24.20 0.13
N ARG A 107 19.26 23.92 1.26
CA ARG A 107 20.58 24.50 1.59
C ARG A 107 21.69 23.99 0.65
N ASP A 108 21.45 22.83 0.05
CA ASP A 108 22.27 22.13 -0.93
C ASP A 108 21.34 21.36 -1.88
N PHE A 109 21.89 20.78 -2.95
CA PHE A 109 21.10 20.04 -3.94
C PHE A 109 20.44 18.79 -3.35
N GLY A 110 21.15 18.03 -2.50
CA GLY A 110 20.59 16.84 -1.84
C GLY A 110 19.35 17.15 -0.99
N ALA A 111 19.36 18.28 -0.27
CA ALA A 111 18.21 18.75 0.50
C ALA A 111 17.03 19.16 -0.39
N ALA A 112 17.29 19.77 -1.56
CA ALA A 112 16.26 20.07 -2.55
C ALA A 112 15.64 18.78 -3.11
N VAL A 113 16.47 17.78 -3.44
CA VAL A 113 16.02 16.45 -3.90
C VAL A 113 15.17 15.76 -2.84
N LEU A 114 15.60 15.74 -1.57
CA LEU A 114 14.84 15.11 -0.49
C LEU A 114 13.48 15.77 -0.29
N ARG A 115 13.39 17.11 -0.40
CA ARG A 115 12.12 17.84 -0.34
C ARG A 115 11.22 17.52 -1.53
N ALA A 116 11.78 17.43 -2.73
CA ALA A 116 11.05 17.06 -3.94
C ALA A 116 10.50 15.64 -3.88
N ARG A 117 11.30 14.66 -3.45
CA ARG A 117 10.85 13.26 -3.23
C ARG A 117 9.66 13.19 -2.29
N ARG A 118 9.73 13.88 -1.15
CA ARG A 118 8.62 13.96 -0.19
C ARG A 118 7.40 14.66 -0.79
N ALA A 119 7.60 15.80 -1.46
CA ALA A 119 6.50 16.55 -2.08
C ALA A 119 5.77 15.74 -3.16
N LEU A 120 6.51 15.02 -4.03
CA LEU A 120 5.94 14.08 -5.01
C LEU A 120 5.16 12.95 -4.33
N ALA A 121 5.66 12.41 -3.22
CA ALA A 121 4.96 11.37 -2.45
C ALA A 121 3.71 11.87 -1.71
N GLU A 122 3.62 13.17 -1.42
CA GLU A 122 2.47 13.82 -0.78
C GLU A 122 1.35 14.17 -1.77
N PHE A 123 1.68 14.43 -3.05
CA PHE A 123 0.68 14.71 -4.08
C PHE A 123 -0.40 13.62 -4.14
N ARG A 124 -1.67 14.03 -4.21
CA ARG A 124 -2.80 13.14 -4.51
C ARG A 124 -3.58 13.71 -5.67
N ILE A 125 -3.36 13.14 -6.84
CA ILE A 125 -4.09 13.45 -8.07
C ILE A 125 -4.86 12.19 -8.46
N ARG A 126 -6.16 12.36 -8.75
CA ARG A 126 -7.07 11.28 -9.14
C ARG A 126 -7.96 11.73 -10.30
N GLY A 127 -8.42 10.78 -11.09
CA GLY A 127 -9.27 11.01 -12.26
C GLY A 127 -8.50 11.16 -13.58
N VAL A 128 -7.19 11.38 -13.51
CA VAL A 128 -6.26 11.36 -14.65
C VAL A 128 -4.93 10.71 -14.22
N SER A 129 -4.22 10.12 -15.17
CA SER A 129 -2.83 9.68 -15.02
C SER A 129 -1.89 10.87 -14.84
N THR A 130 -0.69 10.62 -14.28
CA THR A 130 0.34 11.65 -14.10
C THR A 130 1.74 11.08 -14.27
N ASN A 131 2.70 11.93 -14.62
CA ASN A 131 4.11 11.57 -14.72
C ASN A 131 4.84 11.46 -13.35
N ILE A 132 4.14 11.61 -12.22
CA ILE A 132 4.72 11.55 -10.86
C ILE A 132 5.55 10.28 -10.60
N PRO A 133 5.10 9.06 -10.98
CA PRO A 133 5.91 7.85 -10.75
C PRO A 133 7.26 7.88 -11.46
N PHE A 134 7.31 8.45 -12.68
CA PHE A 134 8.55 8.64 -13.42
C PHE A 134 9.47 9.65 -12.72
N LEU A 135 8.94 10.80 -12.30
CA LEU A 135 9.71 11.80 -11.56
C LEU A 135 10.28 11.23 -10.25
N GLN A 136 9.50 10.39 -9.54
CA GLN A 136 9.98 9.70 -8.34
C GLN A 136 11.13 8.74 -8.66
N ALA A 137 11.07 8.01 -9.76
CA ALA A 137 12.17 7.14 -10.20
C ALA A 137 13.44 7.94 -10.50
N VAL A 138 13.32 9.06 -11.21
CA VAL A 138 14.45 9.97 -11.52
C VAL A 138 15.11 10.49 -10.23
N LEU A 139 14.30 10.94 -9.25
CA LEU A 139 14.83 11.47 -7.99
C LEU A 139 15.37 10.38 -7.03
N ASP A 140 15.06 9.11 -7.29
CA ASP A 140 15.59 7.97 -6.54
C ASP A 140 16.91 7.44 -7.14
N ASP A 141 17.28 7.86 -8.37
CA ASP A 141 18.50 7.42 -9.06
C ASP A 141 19.77 8.05 -8.48
N SER A 142 20.80 7.23 -8.26
CA SER A 142 22.05 7.66 -7.63
C SER A 142 22.85 8.66 -8.48
N SER A 143 22.84 8.53 -9.81
CA SER A 143 23.53 9.45 -10.71
C SER A 143 22.84 10.82 -10.71
N PHE A 144 21.50 10.85 -10.68
CA PHE A 144 20.77 12.12 -10.52
C PHE A 144 21.13 12.81 -9.19
N ILE A 145 21.14 12.08 -8.08
CA ILE A 145 21.49 12.61 -6.75
C ILE A 145 22.94 13.14 -6.72
N ALA A 146 23.86 12.46 -7.40
CA ALA A 146 25.25 12.87 -7.51
C ALA A 146 25.47 14.08 -8.45
N GLY A 147 24.47 14.44 -9.25
CA GLY A 147 24.60 15.46 -10.30
C GLY A 147 25.37 14.99 -11.53
N ASP A 148 25.62 13.68 -11.65
CA ASP A 148 26.29 13.05 -12.80
C ASP A 148 25.24 12.74 -13.87
N ILE A 149 24.80 13.79 -14.57
CA ILE A 149 23.73 13.73 -15.56
C ILE A 149 24.18 14.27 -16.91
N SER A 150 23.66 13.64 -17.96
CA SER A 150 23.81 14.07 -19.35
C SER A 150 22.43 14.24 -20.00
N THR A 151 22.39 14.79 -21.21
CA THR A 151 21.15 14.84 -22.00
C THR A 151 20.61 13.46 -22.37
N SER A 152 21.44 12.41 -22.32
CA SER A 152 21.08 11.02 -22.61
C SER A 152 20.67 10.23 -21.36
N PHE A 153 20.72 10.83 -20.17
CA PHE A 153 20.49 10.17 -18.87
C PHE A 153 19.20 9.33 -18.83
N ILE A 154 18.10 9.86 -19.37
CA ILE A 154 16.79 9.18 -19.37
C ILE A 154 16.78 8.05 -20.40
N ASP A 155 17.29 8.28 -21.61
CA ASP A 155 17.30 7.30 -22.71
C ASP A 155 18.15 6.06 -22.36
N GLU A 156 19.20 6.26 -21.57
CA GLU A 156 20.09 5.21 -21.07
C GLU A 156 19.47 4.35 -19.95
N ARG A 157 18.32 4.75 -19.39
CA ARG A 157 17.69 4.14 -18.20
C ARG A 157 16.21 3.80 -18.42
N PRO A 158 15.90 2.81 -19.27
CA PRO A 158 14.52 2.41 -19.59
C PRO A 158 13.72 1.94 -18.36
N GLU A 159 14.38 1.52 -17.28
CA GLU A 159 13.77 1.16 -16.01
C GLU A 159 13.06 2.31 -15.30
N LEU A 160 13.44 3.57 -15.57
CA LEU A 160 12.76 4.75 -15.01
C LEU A 160 11.29 4.84 -15.44
N LEU A 161 10.94 4.20 -16.56
CA LEU A 161 9.57 4.14 -17.08
C LEU A 161 8.71 3.09 -16.39
N LYS A 162 9.32 2.13 -15.66
CA LYS A 162 8.62 1.07 -14.90
C LYS A 162 8.22 1.58 -13.50
N GLY A 163 7.61 2.75 -13.46
CA GLY A 163 7.25 3.44 -12.22
C GLY A 163 6.44 2.56 -11.26
N ARG A 164 6.55 2.86 -9.96
CA ARG A 164 5.78 2.15 -8.93
C ARG A 164 4.29 2.45 -9.08
N GLU A 165 3.51 1.46 -9.50
CA GLU A 165 2.06 1.59 -9.48
C GLU A 165 1.53 1.67 -8.05
N SER A 166 0.73 2.70 -7.78
CA SER A 166 0.00 2.80 -6.52
C SER A 166 -1.01 1.64 -6.42
N LYS A 167 -0.94 0.86 -5.33
CA LYS A 167 -1.92 -0.22 -5.06
C LYS A 167 -3.38 0.29 -4.93
N ASP A 168 -3.54 1.59 -4.69
CA ASP A 168 -4.82 2.32 -4.59
C ASP A 168 -5.84 1.69 -3.63
N ARG A 169 -5.35 1.25 -2.47
CA ARG A 169 -6.13 0.48 -1.48
C ARG A 169 -7.38 1.23 -1.00
N GLY A 170 -7.29 2.55 -0.79
CA GLY A 170 -8.41 3.37 -0.31
C GLY A 170 -9.57 3.38 -1.29
N THR A 171 -9.32 3.70 -2.56
CA THR A 171 -10.35 3.69 -3.61
C THR A 171 -10.95 2.31 -3.80
N LYS A 172 -10.14 1.25 -3.81
CA LYS A 172 -10.63 -0.14 -3.91
C LYS A 172 -11.60 -0.50 -2.78
N ILE A 173 -11.28 -0.11 -1.54
CA ILE A 173 -12.17 -0.32 -0.38
C ILE A 173 -13.46 0.48 -0.52
N LEU A 174 -13.38 1.76 -0.92
CA LEU A 174 -14.56 2.60 -1.10
C LEU A 174 -15.48 2.07 -2.20
N ASN A 175 -14.92 1.66 -3.34
CA ASN A 175 -15.69 1.06 -4.42
C ASN A 175 -16.40 -0.23 -3.95
N TRP A 176 -15.68 -1.09 -3.22
CA TRP A 176 -16.28 -2.30 -2.65
C TRP A 176 -17.39 -1.99 -1.64
N LEU A 177 -17.21 -0.98 -0.78
CA LEU A 177 -18.23 -0.53 0.18
C LEU A 177 -19.46 0.02 -0.52
N VAL A 178 -19.30 0.87 -1.53
CA VAL A 178 -20.39 1.44 -2.31
C VAL A 178 -21.16 0.34 -3.03
N ASP A 179 -20.47 -0.55 -3.74
CA ASP A 179 -21.07 -1.68 -4.44
C ASP A 179 -21.86 -2.58 -3.48
N THR A 180 -21.25 -2.98 -2.37
CA THR A 180 -21.89 -3.84 -1.37
C THR A 180 -23.10 -3.17 -0.72
N THR A 181 -23.03 -1.85 -0.46
CA THR A 181 -24.09 -1.08 0.20
C THR A 181 -25.29 -0.86 -0.72
N VAL A 182 -25.03 -0.49 -1.97
CA VAL A 182 -26.07 -0.16 -2.96
C VAL A 182 -26.67 -1.43 -3.57
N ASN A 183 -25.81 -2.31 -4.09
CA ASN A 183 -26.25 -3.47 -4.86
C ASN A 183 -26.63 -4.66 -3.97
N LYS A 184 -26.15 -4.70 -2.72
CA LYS A 184 -26.42 -5.76 -1.74
C LYS A 184 -26.36 -7.16 -2.41
N PRO A 185 -25.23 -7.55 -3.02
CA PRO A 185 -25.14 -8.76 -3.85
C PRO A 185 -25.48 -10.06 -3.11
N HIS A 186 -25.52 -10.01 -1.77
CA HIS A 186 -25.86 -11.12 -0.89
C HIS A 186 -27.08 -10.83 0.01
N GLY A 187 -27.90 -9.84 -0.36
CA GLY A 187 -29.06 -9.41 0.43
C GLY A 187 -28.71 -8.49 1.60
N SER A 188 -29.71 -8.20 2.44
CA SER A 188 -29.51 -7.38 3.64
C SER A 188 -28.85 -8.21 4.75
N ASN A 189 -28.01 -7.57 5.56
CA ASN A 189 -27.37 -8.23 6.70
C ASN A 189 -28.44 -8.77 7.67
N PRO A 190 -28.54 -10.10 7.86
CA PRO A 190 -29.57 -10.69 8.70
C PRO A 190 -29.28 -10.59 10.20
N VAL A 191 -28.08 -10.13 10.61
CA VAL A 191 -27.62 -10.18 12.00
C VAL A 191 -27.25 -8.80 12.53
N THR A 192 -27.79 -8.45 13.69
CA THR A 192 -27.48 -7.22 14.44
C THR A 192 -26.51 -7.43 15.59
N VAL A 193 -26.19 -8.68 15.94
CA VAL A 193 -25.31 -9.04 17.06
C VAL A 193 -23.88 -9.25 16.59
N GLU A 194 -22.91 -8.70 17.31
CA GLU A 194 -21.50 -8.94 17.07
C GLU A 194 -21.00 -10.15 17.88
N PRO A 195 -20.52 -11.25 17.24
CA PRO A 195 -20.09 -12.45 17.96
C PRO A 195 -19.01 -12.20 19.01
N ARG A 196 -18.17 -11.18 18.82
CA ARG A 196 -17.09 -10.80 19.75
C ARG A 196 -17.61 -10.40 21.13
N GLN A 197 -18.84 -9.91 21.22
CA GLN A 197 -19.47 -9.54 22.49
C GLN A 197 -19.77 -10.75 23.38
N LYS A 198 -19.73 -11.97 22.85
CA LYS A 198 -19.93 -13.21 23.60
C LYS A 198 -18.63 -13.82 24.12
N LEU A 199 -17.49 -13.20 23.84
CA LEU A 199 -16.20 -13.69 24.31
C LEU A 199 -16.08 -13.44 25.83
N PRO A 200 -15.57 -14.39 26.60
CA PRO A 200 -15.42 -14.25 28.04
C PRO A 200 -14.32 -13.24 28.36
N GLU A 201 -14.42 -12.56 29.51
CA GLU A 201 -13.36 -11.67 29.98
C GLU A 201 -12.20 -12.49 30.55
N ILE A 202 -11.08 -12.55 29.82
CA ILE A 202 -9.84 -13.20 30.25
C ILE A 202 -8.64 -12.33 29.90
N ASP A 203 -7.54 -12.52 30.63
CA ASP A 203 -6.29 -11.82 30.33
C ASP A 203 -5.60 -12.41 29.08
N LEU A 204 -5.66 -11.67 27.97
CA LEU A 204 -4.94 -12.00 26.73
C LEU A 204 -3.48 -11.52 26.72
N GLY A 205 -3.03 -10.78 27.72
CA GLY A 205 -1.65 -10.33 27.88
C GLY A 205 -0.73 -11.44 28.42
N SER A 206 -1.24 -12.30 29.32
CA SER A 206 -0.53 -13.50 29.78
C SER A 206 -0.24 -14.49 28.65
N ALA A 207 0.88 -15.22 28.77
CA ALA A 207 1.21 -16.29 27.84
C ALA A 207 0.18 -17.44 27.91
N ALA A 208 -0.18 -17.99 26.75
CA ALA A 208 -1.05 -19.17 26.71
C ALA A 208 -0.36 -20.38 27.39
N PRO A 209 -1.06 -21.16 28.23
CA PRO A 209 -0.50 -22.34 28.88
C PRO A 209 0.05 -23.34 27.85
N ALA A 210 1.13 -24.07 28.17
CA ALA A 210 1.66 -25.10 27.28
C ALA A 210 0.59 -26.14 26.94
N GLY A 211 0.46 -26.47 25.66
CA GLY A 211 -0.58 -27.37 25.15
C GLY A 211 0.00 -28.48 24.27
N SER A 212 -0.86 -29.06 23.43
CA SER A 212 -0.50 -30.17 22.56
C SER A 212 0.65 -29.87 21.58
N ARG A 213 0.86 -28.60 21.19
CA ARG A 213 1.99 -28.22 20.33
C ARG A 213 3.33 -28.39 21.05
N GLN A 214 3.46 -27.86 22.27
CA GLN A 214 4.69 -27.99 23.05
C GLN A 214 5.01 -29.46 23.27
N ARG A 215 4.00 -30.24 23.67
CA ARG A 215 4.15 -31.69 23.86
C ARG A 215 4.58 -32.42 22.57
N LEU A 216 4.05 -32.04 21.41
CA LEU A 216 4.48 -32.58 20.12
C LEU A 216 5.93 -32.20 19.78
N GLN A 217 6.35 -30.97 20.09
CA GLN A 217 7.72 -30.50 19.85
C GLN A 217 8.73 -31.22 20.76
N GLU A 218 8.36 -31.47 22.02
CA GLU A 218 9.22 -32.14 23.00
C GLU A 218 9.33 -33.65 22.75
N LEU A 219 8.22 -34.33 22.48
CA LEU A 219 8.19 -35.79 22.36
C LEU A 219 8.45 -36.31 20.93
N GLY A 220 8.33 -35.44 19.92
CA GLY A 220 8.26 -35.82 18.52
C GLY A 220 6.98 -36.61 18.17
N PRO A 221 6.72 -36.89 16.88
CA PRO A 221 5.47 -37.51 16.43
C PRO A 221 5.21 -38.89 17.05
N GLU A 222 6.21 -39.77 17.09
CA GLU A 222 6.04 -41.11 17.65
C GLU A 222 5.84 -41.09 19.17
N GLY A 223 6.60 -40.24 19.87
CA GLY A 223 6.46 -40.07 21.32
C GLY A 223 5.10 -39.50 21.68
N PHE A 224 4.63 -38.51 20.91
CA PHE A 224 3.29 -37.95 21.04
C PHE A 224 2.21 -39.02 20.85
N ALA A 225 2.33 -39.89 19.83
CA ALA A 225 1.40 -40.98 19.58
C ALA A 225 1.43 -42.08 20.66
N ARG A 226 2.61 -42.41 21.21
CA ARG A 226 2.73 -43.32 22.37
C ARG A 226 2.06 -42.71 23.60
N ALA A 227 2.31 -41.43 23.87
CA ALA A 227 1.74 -40.73 25.01
C ALA A 227 0.22 -40.59 24.91
N LEU A 228 -0.33 -40.38 23.71
CA LEU A 228 -1.77 -40.37 23.44
C LEU A 228 -2.41 -41.75 23.66
N ARG A 229 -1.71 -42.85 23.34
CA ARG A 229 -2.21 -44.20 23.63
C ARG A 229 -2.14 -44.59 25.10
N ALA A 230 -1.21 -44.00 25.85
CA ALA A 230 -1.01 -44.28 27.27
C ALA A 230 -1.94 -43.48 28.19
N GLN A 231 -2.49 -42.34 27.73
CA GLN A 231 -3.40 -41.55 28.54
C GLN A 231 -4.78 -42.23 28.66
N THR A 232 -5.47 -41.98 29.77
CA THR A 232 -6.85 -42.47 30.00
C THR A 232 -7.91 -41.47 29.56
N ALA A 233 -7.60 -40.17 29.61
CA ALA A 233 -8.51 -39.12 29.18
C ALA A 233 -8.73 -39.14 27.65
N LEU A 234 -9.97 -38.92 27.21
CA LEU A 234 -10.30 -38.84 25.79
C LEU A 234 -9.62 -37.62 25.15
N GLY A 235 -8.86 -37.85 24.07
CA GLY A 235 -8.33 -36.77 23.24
C GLY A 235 -9.45 -36.13 22.43
N VAL A 236 -9.57 -34.80 22.48
CA VAL A 236 -10.61 -34.05 21.77
C VAL A 236 -9.98 -33.11 20.76
N THR A 237 -10.49 -33.14 19.53
CA THR A 237 -10.17 -32.18 18.46
C THR A 237 -11.35 -31.25 18.25
N ASP A 238 -11.11 -29.95 18.31
CA ASP A 238 -12.12 -28.95 17.97
C ASP A 238 -12.17 -28.75 16.44
N THR A 239 -13.34 -28.97 15.84
CA THR A 239 -13.58 -28.81 14.40
C THR A 239 -14.28 -27.50 14.05
N THR A 240 -14.52 -26.62 15.02
CA THR A 240 -15.21 -25.33 14.83
C THR A 240 -14.55 -24.46 13.78
N PHE A 241 -13.22 -24.53 13.64
CA PHE A 241 -12.44 -23.71 12.71
C PHE A 241 -12.45 -24.26 11.27
N ARG A 242 -12.96 -25.47 11.03
CA ARG A 242 -12.96 -26.14 9.71
C ARG A 242 -14.27 -26.89 9.43
N ASP A 243 -14.44 -28.10 9.93
CA ASP A 243 -15.53 -28.99 9.49
C ASP A 243 -16.93 -28.52 9.92
N ALA A 244 -17.04 -27.90 11.09
CA ALA A 244 -18.34 -27.46 11.61
C ALA A 244 -19.00 -26.44 10.68
N HIS A 245 -18.26 -25.40 10.28
CA HIS A 245 -18.78 -24.38 9.38
C HIS A 245 -18.77 -24.81 7.91
N GLN A 246 -17.93 -25.78 7.53
CA GLN A 246 -18.05 -26.44 6.23
C GLN A 246 -19.41 -27.12 6.08
N SER A 247 -19.87 -27.80 7.14
CA SER A 247 -21.16 -28.50 7.17
C SER A 247 -22.36 -27.56 7.31
N LEU A 248 -22.29 -26.56 8.19
CA LEU A 248 -23.45 -25.74 8.58
C LEU A 248 -23.54 -24.40 7.84
N LEU A 249 -22.41 -23.84 7.43
CA LEU A 249 -22.31 -22.46 6.93
C LEU A 249 -21.63 -22.41 5.56
N ALA A 250 -21.66 -23.51 4.82
CA ALA A 250 -21.03 -23.64 3.50
C ALA A 250 -19.58 -23.14 3.47
N THR A 251 -18.82 -23.37 4.53
CA THR A 251 -17.42 -22.96 4.67
C THR A 251 -17.20 -21.43 4.67
N ARG A 252 -18.22 -20.63 4.99
CA ARG A 252 -18.18 -19.16 4.86
C ARG A 252 -17.67 -18.40 6.09
N VAL A 253 -17.19 -19.09 7.13
CA VAL A 253 -16.58 -18.41 8.29
C VAL A 253 -15.24 -17.80 7.88
N ARG A 254 -15.09 -16.50 8.17
CA ARG A 254 -13.99 -15.66 7.68
C ARG A 254 -12.82 -15.64 8.64
N THR A 255 -11.64 -15.32 8.11
CA THR A 255 -10.40 -15.22 8.88
C THR A 255 -10.55 -14.26 10.07
N LYS A 256 -11.24 -13.12 9.87
CA LYS A 256 -11.44 -12.10 10.92
C LYS A 256 -12.15 -12.63 12.17
N ASP A 257 -13.04 -13.62 12.00
CA ASP A 257 -13.90 -14.14 13.06
C ASP A 257 -13.16 -15.27 13.81
N LEU A 258 -12.47 -16.14 13.05
CA LEU A 258 -11.60 -17.17 13.62
C LEU A 258 -10.46 -16.55 14.46
N LEU A 259 -9.84 -15.47 13.95
CA LEU A 259 -8.76 -14.79 14.67
C LEU A 259 -9.24 -14.05 15.93
N ALA A 260 -10.51 -13.66 15.98
CA ALA A 260 -11.04 -12.99 17.17
C ALA A 260 -11.15 -13.96 18.36
N VAL A 261 -11.45 -15.24 18.10
CA VAL A 261 -11.66 -16.26 19.15
C VAL A 261 -10.42 -17.12 19.41
N ALA A 262 -9.51 -17.25 18.44
CA ALA A 262 -8.28 -18.04 18.55
C ALA A 262 -7.47 -17.80 19.86
N PRO A 263 -7.20 -16.54 20.28
CA PRO A 263 -6.47 -16.28 21.53
C PRO A 263 -7.17 -16.78 22.79
N TYR A 264 -8.50 -16.92 22.76
CA TYR A 264 -9.31 -17.44 23.86
C TYR A 264 -9.23 -18.96 23.92
N VAL A 265 -9.38 -19.63 22.77
CA VAL A 265 -9.20 -21.09 22.64
C VAL A 265 -7.79 -21.51 23.11
N ALA A 266 -6.76 -20.72 22.77
CA ALA A 266 -5.41 -20.96 23.24
C ALA A 266 -5.31 -21.02 24.78
N ARG A 267 -6.04 -20.16 25.50
CA ARG A 267 -5.93 -20.02 26.96
C ARG A 267 -6.91 -20.88 27.73
N MET A 268 -8.13 -21.04 27.21
CA MET A 268 -9.22 -21.69 27.92
C MET A 268 -9.26 -23.19 27.67
N THR A 269 -8.72 -23.66 26.55
CA THR A 269 -8.74 -25.08 26.18
C THR A 269 -7.37 -25.60 25.77
N PRO A 270 -6.31 -25.43 26.58
CA PRO A 270 -4.95 -25.89 26.24
C PRO A 270 -4.83 -27.43 26.20
N GLN A 271 -5.82 -28.15 26.74
CA GLN A 271 -5.86 -29.63 26.78
C GLN A 271 -6.35 -30.26 25.47
N LEU A 272 -6.82 -29.46 24.49
CA LEU A 272 -7.23 -29.98 23.19
C LEU A 272 -6.08 -30.74 22.52
N LEU A 273 -6.40 -31.90 21.95
CA LEU A 273 -5.47 -32.67 21.13
C LEU A 273 -5.03 -31.83 19.92
N SER A 274 -5.99 -31.20 19.25
CA SER A 274 -5.76 -30.28 18.14
C SER A 274 -6.95 -29.35 17.93
N VAL A 275 -6.72 -28.27 17.19
CA VAL A 275 -7.78 -27.50 16.52
C VAL A 275 -7.67 -27.81 15.03
N GLU A 276 -8.73 -28.35 14.44
CA GLU A 276 -8.81 -28.54 13.00
C GLU A 276 -9.23 -27.23 12.34
N ALA A 277 -8.29 -26.62 11.61
CA ALA A 277 -8.45 -25.24 11.11
C ALA A 277 -8.09 -25.06 9.62
N TRP A 278 -7.79 -26.15 8.91
CA TRP A 278 -7.32 -26.07 7.52
C TRP A 278 -7.61 -27.32 6.69
N GLY A 279 -7.42 -27.22 5.37
CA GLY A 279 -7.73 -28.29 4.44
C GLY A 279 -9.22 -28.48 4.16
N GLY A 280 -9.59 -29.58 3.52
CA GLY A 280 -10.95 -29.76 3.01
C GLY A 280 -11.34 -28.64 2.04
N ALA A 281 -12.54 -28.08 2.18
CA ALA A 281 -13.03 -27.03 1.29
C ALA A 281 -12.50 -25.62 1.63
N THR A 282 -11.83 -25.41 2.77
CA THR A 282 -11.47 -24.06 3.22
C THR A 282 -10.45 -23.38 2.32
N TYR A 283 -9.57 -24.15 1.67
CA TYR A 283 -8.54 -23.61 0.77
C TYR A 283 -9.17 -22.91 -0.44
N ASP A 284 -10.02 -23.62 -1.17
CA ASP A 284 -10.68 -23.10 -2.35
C ASP A 284 -11.71 -22.02 -2.01
N VAL A 285 -12.50 -22.24 -0.95
CA VAL A 285 -13.53 -21.29 -0.56
C VAL A 285 -12.95 -19.94 -0.11
N ALA A 286 -11.81 -19.95 0.58
CA ALA A 286 -11.13 -18.72 0.98
C ALA A 286 -10.80 -17.85 -0.24
N LEU A 287 -10.21 -18.45 -1.28
CA LEU A 287 -9.83 -17.76 -2.50
C LEU A 287 -11.05 -17.35 -3.33
N ARG A 288 -11.98 -18.28 -3.59
CA ARG A 288 -13.08 -18.05 -4.54
C ARG A 288 -14.21 -17.21 -4.00
N PHE A 289 -14.57 -17.37 -2.72
CA PHE A 289 -15.79 -16.79 -2.17
C PHE A 289 -15.56 -15.80 -1.04
N LEU A 290 -14.42 -15.89 -0.35
CA LEU A 290 -14.10 -14.96 0.74
C LEU A 290 -13.13 -13.86 0.30
N SER A 291 -12.47 -14.04 -0.85
CA SER A 291 -11.38 -13.17 -1.33
C SER A 291 -10.28 -12.99 -0.28
N GLU A 292 -9.94 -14.10 0.39
CA GLU A 292 -8.94 -14.17 1.46
C GLU A 292 -7.89 -15.23 1.10
N ASP A 293 -6.63 -15.00 1.50
CA ASP A 293 -5.56 -15.98 1.32
C ASP A 293 -5.61 -17.05 2.43
N PRO A 294 -5.79 -18.34 2.10
CA PRO A 294 -5.81 -19.42 3.08
C PRO A 294 -4.45 -19.64 3.78
N TRP A 295 -3.33 -19.21 3.18
CA TRP A 295 -2.00 -19.27 3.79
C TRP A 295 -1.83 -18.17 4.84
N GLU A 296 -2.24 -16.95 4.53
CA GLU A 296 -2.26 -15.83 5.49
C GLU A 296 -3.16 -16.17 6.70
N ARG A 297 -4.30 -16.84 6.46
CA ARG A 297 -5.16 -17.37 7.53
C ARG A 297 -4.39 -18.34 8.43
N LEU A 298 -3.68 -19.31 7.86
CA LEU A 298 -2.92 -20.31 8.61
C LEU A 298 -1.81 -19.67 9.45
N GLU A 299 -1.05 -18.74 8.88
CA GLU A 299 0.02 -18.01 9.57
C GLU A 299 -0.53 -17.20 10.76
N LYS A 300 -1.60 -16.42 10.55
CA LYS A 300 -2.21 -15.62 11.62
C LYS A 300 -2.82 -16.50 12.71
N LEU A 301 -3.43 -17.63 12.35
CA LEU A 301 -3.94 -18.60 13.31
C LEU A 301 -2.79 -19.23 14.10
N ARG A 302 -1.67 -19.56 13.47
CA ARG A 302 -0.49 -20.11 14.15
C ARG A 302 0.04 -19.16 15.23
N THR A 303 0.09 -17.87 14.94
CA THR A 303 0.46 -16.82 15.89
C THR A 303 -0.56 -16.66 17.03
N SER A 304 -1.86 -16.75 16.71
CA SER A 304 -2.95 -16.52 17.68
C SER A 304 -3.26 -17.75 18.56
N LEU A 305 -2.92 -18.95 18.11
CA LEU A 305 -3.07 -20.22 18.83
C LEU A 305 -1.69 -20.83 19.13
N PRO A 306 -0.77 -20.19 19.86
CA PRO A 306 0.65 -20.60 19.88
C PRO A 306 0.93 -21.97 20.52
N ASN A 307 -0.02 -22.56 21.25
CA ASN A 307 0.18 -23.70 22.14
C ASN A 307 -0.57 -24.99 21.74
N VAL A 308 -1.54 -24.92 20.84
CA VAL A 308 -2.33 -26.09 20.41
C VAL A 308 -1.90 -26.57 19.02
N ALA A 309 -1.86 -27.88 18.78
CA ALA A 309 -1.58 -28.43 17.46
C ALA A 309 -2.67 -28.01 16.45
N ILE A 310 -2.27 -27.58 15.25
CA ILE A 310 -3.21 -27.25 14.18
C ILE A 310 -3.30 -28.47 13.26
N GLN A 311 -4.52 -28.96 13.07
CA GLN A 311 -4.82 -30.11 12.21
C GLN A 311 -5.43 -29.65 10.90
N MET A 312 -5.17 -30.43 9.84
CA MET A 312 -5.82 -30.24 8.54
C MET A 312 -6.40 -31.55 8.01
N LEU A 313 -7.43 -31.43 7.17
CA LEU A 313 -7.91 -32.52 6.34
C LEU A 313 -7.20 -32.49 4.98
N LEU A 314 -6.43 -33.54 4.68
CA LEU A 314 -5.71 -33.68 3.41
C LEU A 314 -6.25 -34.88 2.61
N ARG A 315 -6.52 -34.67 1.31
CA ARG A 315 -6.86 -35.77 0.40
C ARG A 315 -5.58 -36.36 -0.17
N GLY A 316 -5.36 -37.67 -0.01
CA GLY A 316 -4.08 -38.31 -0.34
C GLY A 316 -3.61 -38.18 -1.79
N ARG A 317 -4.50 -38.03 -2.78
CA ARG A 317 -4.11 -37.92 -4.21
C ARG A 317 -4.04 -36.50 -4.76
N ASN A 318 -4.79 -35.57 -4.17
CA ASN A 318 -5.02 -34.25 -4.76
C ASN A 318 -4.78 -33.12 -3.74
N THR A 319 -4.23 -33.43 -2.56
CA THR A 319 -4.02 -32.51 -1.44
C THR A 319 -5.30 -31.74 -1.06
N VAL A 320 -5.44 -30.50 -1.54
CA VAL A 320 -6.59 -29.59 -1.35
C VAL A 320 -7.24 -29.18 -2.67
N GLY A 321 -6.76 -29.70 -3.81
CA GLY A 321 -7.26 -29.40 -5.14
C GLY A 321 -8.31 -30.38 -5.67
N TYR A 322 -8.79 -30.08 -6.88
CA TYR A 322 -9.88 -30.81 -7.55
C TYR A 322 -9.41 -31.78 -8.64
N THR A 323 -8.13 -31.74 -9.01
CA THR A 323 -7.51 -32.61 -10.00
C THR A 323 -6.36 -33.40 -9.40
N PRO A 324 -6.03 -34.59 -9.93
CA PRO A 324 -4.80 -35.29 -9.57
C PRO A 324 -3.57 -34.43 -9.88
N TYR A 325 -2.56 -34.48 -9.01
CA TYR A 325 -1.29 -33.79 -9.20
C TYR A 325 -0.14 -34.80 -9.31
N PRO A 326 0.96 -34.45 -10.01
CA PRO A 326 2.20 -35.22 -9.96
C PRO A 326 2.73 -35.31 -8.52
N THR A 327 3.49 -36.37 -8.21
CA THR A 327 4.08 -36.58 -6.88
C THR A 327 4.95 -35.41 -6.43
N GLU A 328 5.60 -34.69 -7.36
CA GLU A 328 6.41 -33.51 -7.05
C GLU A 328 5.61 -32.34 -6.44
N VAL A 329 4.28 -32.34 -6.63
CA VAL A 329 3.37 -31.28 -6.14
C VAL A 329 2.66 -31.68 -4.82
N THR A 330 2.63 -32.98 -4.48
CA THR A 330 1.91 -33.54 -3.32
C THR A 330 2.84 -33.86 -2.16
#